data_AF-A0A2V8EHX9-F1
#
_entry.id   AF-A0A2V8EHX9-F1
#
_cell.length_a   1.000
_cell.length_b   1.000
_cell.length_c   1.000
_cell.angle_alpha   90.00
_cell.angle_beta   90.00
_cell.angle_gamma   90.00
#
_symmetry.space_group_name_H-M   'P 1'
#
loop_
_entity.id
_entity.type
_entity.pdbx_description
1 polymer ?
#
loop_
_entity_poly.entity_id
_entity_poly.type
_entity_poly.pdbx_seq_one_letter_code
_entity_poly.pdbx_strand_id
1 'polypeptide(L)'
;MRLLPSLVLTGATVLLTAGAFACAGSDNPAAPSRNASGNASAGSGAGASGSTGTLAIHLTDSPFSDANALLVTFSEVSVHRADPGAWSTLPFSLAATFRTCDLKQLQGATDVLGVGTQLAAGKYTQIRLTVASAFLYFAPNNGSIGGACVSNVMLPPGGVSVDIPSGEVKLNNEFTLTSAGTKIVLDFDGDQSVHQTGSGNGKGKGNTKYMMSPVIRVVSVQ
;
A
#
# COMPACT_ATOMS: atom_id res chain seq x y z
N MET A 1 35.50 -38.38 12.19
CA MET A 1 36.65 -37.47 12.10
C MET A 1 37.17 -37.46 10.67
N ARG A 2 36.65 -36.58 9.82
CA ARG A 2 37.20 -36.26 8.48
C ARG A 2 37.01 -34.76 8.26
N LEU A 3 38.11 -34.14 7.87
CA LEU A 3 38.37 -32.70 7.78
C LEU A 3 37.75 -32.06 6.52
N LEU A 4 37.47 -30.76 6.64
CA LEU A 4 36.97 -29.80 5.62
C LEU A 4 37.94 -29.64 4.42
N PRO A 5 37.54 -28.88 3.38
CA PRO A 5 38.01 -27.50 3.37
C PRO A 5 36.94 -26.45 3.02
N SER A 6 37.14 -25.29 3.65
CA SER A 6 36.43 -24.03 3.52
C SER A 6 36.58 -23.41 2.13
N LEU A 7 35.49 -22.88 1.58
CA LEU A 7 35.52 -22.04 0.38
C LEU A 7 35.32 -20.58 0.78
N VAL A 8 36.37 -19.78 0.59
CA VAL A 8 36.39 -18.32 0.75
C VAL A 8 35.90 -17.70 -0.55
N LEU A 9 34.84 -16.89 -0.51
CA LEU A 9 34.40 -16.09 -1.66
C LEU A 9 34.75 -14.63 -1.41
N THR A 10 35.72 -14.15 -2.16
CA THR A 10 36.26 -12.79 -2.16
C THR A 10 35.25 -11.79 -2.71
N GLY A 11 35.09 -10.66 -2.03
CA GLY A 11 34.22 -9.56 -2.43
C GLY A 11 34.74 -8.79 -3.64
N ALA A 12 33.81 -8.31 -4.46
CA ALA A 12 34.07 -7.34 -5.51
C ALA A 12 33.44 -5.99 -5.11
N THR A 13 34.29 -5.03 -4.77
CA THR A 13 33.91 -3.64 -4.50
C THR A 13 33.80 -2.89 -5.82
N VAL A 14 32.62 -2.36 -6.14
CA VAL A 14 32.41 -1.48 -7.30
C VAL A 14 32.41 -0.03 -6.82
N LEU A 15 33.45 0.72 -7.18
CA LEU A 15 33.51 2.17 -7.08
C LEU A 15 32.99 2.75 -8.40
N LEU A 16 31.93 3.57 -8.36
CA LEU A 16 31.61 4.48 -9.47
C LEU A 16 31.66 5.93 -8.99
N THR A 17 32.45 6.69 -9.72
CA THR A 17 32.86 8.08 -9.53
C THR A 17 31.75 9.07 -9.90
N ALA A 18 31.60 10.12 -9.08
CA ALA A 18 30.78 11.29 -9.37
C ALA A 18 31.46 12.19 -10.43
N GLY A 19 30.75 12.48 -11.53
CA GLY A 19 31.16 13.48 -12.52
C GLY A 19 30.49 14.82 -12.25
N ALA A 20 31.30 15.85 -11.95
CA ALA A 20 30.86 17.23 -11.89
C ALA A 20 31.00 17.88 -13.27
N PHE A 21 29.91 18.39 -13.84
CA PHE A 21 29.94 19.23 -15.02
C PHE A 21 29.97 20.70 -14.58
N ALA A 22 31.13 21.33 -14.76
CA ALA A 22 31.31 22.78 -14.71
C ALA A 22 31.42 23.30 -16.14
N CYS A 23 30.57 24.25 -16.53
CA CYS A 23 30.71 25.00 -17.77
C CYS A 23 30.95 26.47 -17.40
N ALA A 24 32.15 26.95 -17.73
CA ALA A 24 32.62 28.32 -17.56
C ALA A 24 31.92 29.30 -18.51
N GLY A 25 31.95 30.58 -18.13
CA GLY A 25 31.33 31.69 -18.83
C GLY A 25 32.05 32.14 -20.09
N SER A 26 31.34 32.97 -20.86
CA SER A 26 31.85 33.73 -21.99
C SER A 26 31.33 35.17 -21.87
N ASP A 27 32.21 36.08 -21.47
CA ASP A 27 32.01 37.52 -21.58
C ASP A 27 32.01 37.94 -23.06
N ASN A 28 31.08 38.79 -23.47
CA ASN A 28 31.31 39.68 -24.61
C ASN A 28 30.53 41.00 -24.43
N PRO A 29 31.17 42.17 -24.56
CA PRO A 29 30.51 43.46 -24.39
C PRO A 29 30.06 44.04 -25.74
N ALA A 30 28.84 44.55 -25.81
CA ALA A 30 28.45 45.63 -26.72
C ALA A 30 27.07 46.18 -26.33
N ALA A 31 27.05 47.43 -25.85
CA ALA A 31 25.84 48.24 -25.81
C ALA A 31 25.45 48.67 -27.25
N PRO A 32 24.17 49.00 -27.50
CA PRO A 32 23.78 50.39 -27.36
C PRO A 32 22.42 50.61 -26.70
N SER A 33 22.27 51.79 -26.10
CA SER A 33 21.08 52.26 -25.39
C SER A 33 19.88 52.43 -26.33
N ARG A 34 18.69 51.98 -25.90
CA ARG A 34 17.42 52.65 -26.21
C ARG A 34 16.52 52.66 -24.98
N ASN A 35 16.24 53.88 -24.56
CA ASN A 35 15.26 54.29 -23.57
C ASN A 35 13.86 53.77 -23.95
N ALA A 36 13.26 52.94 -23.09
CA ALA A 36 11.83 52.65 -23.09
C ALA A 36 11.39 52.32 -21.66
N SER A 37 10.76 53.30 -21.02
CA SER A 37 10.00 53.16 -19.79
C SER A 37 8.82 52.22 -19.99
N GLY A 38 9.01 50.94 -19.64
CA GLY A 38 7.96 49.93 -19.55
C GLY A 38 8.00 49.29 -18.17
N ASN A 39 7.06 49.65 -17.31
CA ASN A 39 6.85 49.05 -16.00
C ASN A 39 6.32 47.61 -16.19
N ALA A 40 7.21 46.67 -16.45
CA ALA A 40 6.90 45.24 -16.50
C ALA A 40 7.07 44.66 -15.10
N SER A 41 5.98 44.64 -14.34
CA SER A 41 5.85 43.82 -13.14
C SER A 41 5.85 42.35 -13.58
N ALA A 42 7.03 41.79 -13.81
CA ALA A 42 7.21 40.35 -13.94
C ALA A 42 6.99 39.74 -12.56
N GLY A 43 5.74 39.43 -12.26
CA GLY A 43 5.37 38.55 -11.15
C GLY A 43 5.96 37.18 -11.42
N SER A 44 7.19 36.96 -10.97
CA SER A 44 7.74 35.63 -10.79
C SER A 44 6.91 34.95 -9.70
N GLY A 45 5.76 34.40 -10.10
CA GLY A 45 5.01 33.46 -9.30
C GLY A 45 5.87 32.22 -9.12
N ALA A 46 6.79 32.27 -8.14
CA ALA A 46 7.39 31.08 -7.58
C ALA A 46 6.22 30.24 -7.07
N GLY A 47 5.81 29.25 -7.87
CA GLY A 47 4.79 28.29 -7.48
C GLY A 47 5.20 27.76 -6.12
N ALA A 48 4.39 28.05 -5.09
CA ALA A 48 4.62 27.55 -3.76
C ALA A 48 4.79 26.03 -3.88
N SER A 49 6.01 25.55 -3.66
CA SER A 49 6.29 24.12 -3.66
C SER A 49 5.51 23.57 -2.47
N GLY A 50 4.33 23.01 -2.75
CA GLY A 50 3.45 22.50 -1.72
C GLY A 50 4.22 21.46 -0.89
N SER A 51 4.15 21.58 0.43
CA SER A 51 4.77 20.59 1.30
C SER A 51 4.19 19.21 0.98
N THR A 52 5.04 18.20 0.88
CA THR A 52 4.62 16.80 0.69
C THR A 52 4.85 16.00 1.97
N GLY A 53 4.14 14.88 2.10
CA GLY A 53 4.24 13.96 3.22
C GLY A 53 4.16 12.50 2.77
N THR A 54 4.36 11.59 3.72
CA THR A 54 4.21 10.14 3.53
C THR A 54 2.95 9.66 4.23
N LEU A 55 2.14 8.86 3.55
CA LEU A 55 0.99 8.17 4.15
C LEU A 55 1.25 6.66 4.14
N ALA A 56 1.18 6.03 5.31
CA ALA A 56 1.20 4.58 5.45
C ALA A 56 -0.17 4.07 5.88
N ILE A 57 -0.77 3.21 5.07
CA ILE A 57 -1.99 2.47 5.43
C ILE A 57 -1.57 1.11 5.98
N HIS A 58 -1.96 0.83 7.21
CA HIS A 58 -1.77 -0.45 7.88
C HIS A 58 -3.10 -1.20 8.00
N LEU A 59 -3.01 -2.51 8.02
CA LEU A 59 -4.13 -3.42 8.21
C LEU A 59 -3.98 -4.18 9.53
N THR A 60 -5.09 -4.37 10.23
CA THR A 60 -5.27 -5.26 11.39
C THR A 60 -6.56 -6.06 11.19
N ASP A 61 -6.76 -7.12 11.97
CA ASP A 61 -7.98 -7.93 11.97
C ASP A 61 -8.49 -8.15 13.38
N SER A 62 -9.80 -8.10 13.53
CA SER A 62 -10.47 -8.55 14.75
C SER A 62 -10.67 -10.08 14.73
N PRO A 63 -10.60 -10.79 15.87
CA PRO A 63 -10.65 -12.25 15.88
C PRO A 63 -11.83 -12.87 15.12
N PHE A 64 -11.56 -13.81 14.22
CA PHE A 64 -12.56 -14.67 13.54
C PHE A 64 -12.31 -16.16 13.82
N SER A 65 -13.38 -16.94 13.97
CA SER A 65 -13.34 -18.22 14.73
C SER A 65 -13.07 -19.49 13.91
N ASP A 66 -13.46 -19.55 12.63
CA ASP A 66 -13.72 -20.85 12.02
C ASP A 66 -12.64 -21.35 11.04
N ALA A 67 -11.76 -20.48 10.53
CA ALA A 67 -10.69 -20.89 9.60
C ALA A 67 -9.29 -20.73 10.23
N ASN A 68 -8.36 -21.56 9.75
CA ASN A 68 -6.95 -21.50 10.12
C ASN A 68 -6.21 -20.37 9.41
N ALA A 69 -6.68 -19.94 8.24
CA ALA A 69 -6.19 -18.74 7.55
C ALA A 69 -7.31 -18.15 6.68
N LEU A 70 -7.26 -16.83 6.51
CA LEU A 70 -8.09 -16.08 5.56
C LEU A 70 -7.16 -15.17 4.75
N LEU A 71 -6.84 -15.61 3.53
CA LEU A 71 -5.96 -14.88 2.63
C LEU A 71 -6.79 -13.92 1.79
N VAL A 72 -6.59 -12.62 1.96
CA VAL A 72 -7.27 -11.56 1.21
C VAL A 72 -6.27 -10.84 0.33
N THR A 73 -6.53 -10.83 -0.97
CA THR A 73 -5.69 -10.15 -1.97
C THR A 73 -6.27 -8.79 -2.30
N PHE A 74 -5.50 -7.74 -2.05
CA PHE A 74 -5.82 -6.37 -2.46
C PHE A 74 -5.10 -6.05 -3.76
N SER A 75 -5.82 -5.41 -4.69
CA SER A 75 -5.25 -4.92 -5.96
C SER A 75 -5.00 -3.42 -5.94
N GLU A 76 -5.64 -2.69 -5.04
CA GLU A 76 -5.46 -1.24 -4.96
C GLU A 76 -5.74 -0.71 -3.54
N VAL A 77 -4.97 0.30 -3.17
CA VAL A 77 -5.25 1.23 -2.08
C VAL A 77 -5.10 2.63 -2.65
N SER A 78 -6.12 3.46 -2.57
CA SER A 78 -6.06 4.83 -3.07
C SER A 78 -6.73 5.81 -2.13
N VAL A 79 -6.30 7.07 -2.19
CA VAL A 79 -6.81 8.15 -1.34
C VAL A 79 -7.25 9.34 -2.17
N HIS A 80 -8.32 9.99 -1.73
CA HIS A 80 -8.88 11.15 -2.38
C HIS A 80 -8.53 12.43 -1.63
N ARG A 81 -7.81 13.33 -2.30
CA ARG A 81 -7.49 14.67 -1.78
C ARG A 81 -8.69 15.59 -1.98
N ALA A 82 -9.06 16.36 -0.95
CA ALA A 82 -10.22 17.24 -0.99
C ALA A 82 -10.12 18.31 -2.08
N ASP A 83 -8.93 18.89 -2.25
CA ASP A 83 -8.60 19.93 -3.22
C ASP A 83 -7.27 19.53 -3.90
N PRO A 84 -7.20 19.36 -5.23
CA PRO A 84 -8.22 19.68 -6.23
C PRO A 84 -9.25 18.57 -6.51
N GLY A 85 -9.48 17.63 -5.59
CA GLY A 85 -10.36 16.48 -5.86
C GLY A 85 -9.66 15.36 -6.63
N ALA A 86 -8.37 15.13 -6.33
CA ALA A 86 -7.53 14.17 -7.05
C ALA A 86 -7.36 12.86 -6.28
N TRP A 87 -7.28 11.76 -7.02
CA TRP A 87 -6.96 10.44 -6.48
C TRP A 87 -5.45 10.17 -6.54
N SER A 88 -4.94 9.49 -5.54
CA SER A 88 -3.56 8.98 -5.53
C SER A 88 -3.56 7.54 -5.05
N THR A 89 -3.00 6.64 -5.86
CA THR A 89 -2.76 5.24 -5.48
C THR A 89 -1.54 5.16 -4.57
N LEU A 90 -1.64 4.36 -3.53
CA LEU A 90 -0.57 4.06 -2.59
C LEU A 90 0.12 2.77 -3.06
N PRO A 91 1.38 2.82 -3.55
CA PRO A 91 2.09 1.63 -3.97
C PRO A 91 2.17 0.54 -2.91
N PHE A 92 2.07 -0.71 -3.35
CA PHE A 92 2.45 -1.86 -2.54
C PHE A 92 3.97 -2.00 -2.47
N SER A 93 4.47 -2.68 -1.42
CA SER A 93 5.91 -2.92 -1.30
C SER A 93 6.44 -3.68 -2.52
N LEU A 94 7.67 -3.36 -2.92
CA LEU A 94 8.34 -3.92 -4.10
C LEU A 94 7.64 -3.59 -5.42
N ALA A 95 6.88 -2.48 -5.48
CA ALA A 95 6.12 -2.05 -6.66
C ALA A 95 5.19 -3.14 -7.21
N ALA A 96 4.64 -3.97 -6.32
CA ALA A 96 3.73 -5.04 -6.68
C ALA A 96 2.37 -4.50 -7.13
N THR A 97 1.68 -5.27 -7.98
CA THR A 97 0.31 -4.97 -8.41
C THR A 97 -0.75 -5.53 -7.48
N PHE A 98 -0.37 -6.52 -6.66
CA PHE A 98 -1.23 -7.12 -5.65
C PHE A 98 -0.47 -7.35 -4.35
N ARG A 99 -1.21 -7.29 -3.25
CA ARG A 99 -0.72 -7.63 -1.91
C ARG A 99 -1.71 -8.55 -1.23
N THR A 100 -1.26 -9.71 -0.78
CA THR A 100 -2.08 -10.69 -0.08
C THR A 100 -1.79 -10.61 1.41
N CYS A 101 -2.82 -10.51 2.23
CA CYS A 101 -2.72 -10.54 3.68
C CYS A 101 -3.44 -11.75 4.26
N ASP A 102 -2.80 -12.44 5.19
CA ASP A 102 -3.43 -13.44 6.06
C ASP A 102 -4.04 -12.72 7.27
N LEU A 103 -5.35 -12.52 7.24
CA LEU A 103 -6.06 -11.83 8.32
C LEU A 103 -5.89 -12.55 9.66
N LYS A 104 -5.69 -13.88 9.66
CA LYS A 104 -5.47 -14.63 10.90
C LYS A 104 -4.19 -14.18 11.62
N GLN A 105 -3.16 -13.80 10.87
CA GLN A 105 -1.90 -13.29 11.44
C GLN A 105 -1.99 -11.82 11.85
N LEU A 106 -3.06 -11.12 11.49
CA LEU A 106 -3.30 -9.72 11.85
C LEU A 106 -4.18 -9.56 13.09
N GLN A 107 -4.55 -10.65 13.76
CA GLN A 107 -5.31 -10.63 15.01
C GLN A 107 -4.48 -10.08 16.17
N GLY A 108 -4.73 -8.82 16.53
CA GLY A 108 -3.93 -8.10 17.52
C GLY A 108 -2.55 -7.65 17.02
N ALA A 109 -2.30 -7.76 15.71
CA ALA A 109 -1.09 -7.31 15.05
C ALA A 109 -1.42 -6.34 13.91
N THR A 110 -0.42 -5.60 13.43
CA THR A 110 -0.59 -4.70 12.28
C THR A 110 0.51 -4.92 11.26
N ASP A 111 0.19 -4.89 9.98
CA ASP A 111 1.17 -4.87 8.88
C ASP A 111 0.83 -3.76 7.88
N VAL A 112 1.81 -3.31 7.10
CA VAL A 112 1.65 -2.29 6.08
C VAL A 112 0.90 -2.89 4.89
N LEU A 113 -0.16 -2.23 4.45
CA LEU A 113 -0.87 -2.54 3.22
C LEU A 113 -0.29 -1.73 2.05
N GLY A 114 -0.14 -0.42 2.18
CA GLY A 114 0.40 0.44 1.11
C GLY A 114 1.00 1.73 1.66
N VAL A 115 1.98 2.28 0.93
CA VAL A 115 2.69 3.51 1.34
C VAL A 115 2.81 4.46 0.16
N GLY A 116 2.30 5.68 0.31
CA GLY A 116 2.47 6.75 -0.65
C GLY A 116 3.47 7.75 -0.12
N THR A 117 4.50 7.99 -0.91
CA THR A 117 5.52 9.01 -0.65
C THR A 117 5.25 10.24 -1.51
N GLN A 118 5.67 11.40 -1.03
CA GLN A 118 5.53 12.68 -1.78
C GLN A 118 4.07 13.05 -2.10
N LEU A 119 3.13 12.63 -1.27
CA LEU A 119 1.74 13.06 -1.38
C LEU A 119 1.62 14.51 -0.91
N ALA A 120 0.89 15.34 -1.64
CA ALA A 120 0.71 16.74 -1.26
C ALA A 120 0.00 16.85 0.10
N ALA A 121 0.60 17.56 1.05
CA ALA A 121 0.01 17.80 2.36
C ALA A 121 -1.36 18.50 2.22
N GLY A 122 -2.22 18.29 3.21
CA GLY A 122 -3.56 18.88 3.26
C GLY A 122 -4.65 17.84 3.54
N LYS A 123 -5.89 18.23 3.23
CA LYS A 123 -7.09 17.46 3.58
C LYS A 123 -7.37 16.36 2.55
N TYR A 124 -7.68 15.17 3.06
CA TYR A 124 -8.17 14.01 2.33
C TYR A 124 -9.54 13.62 2.86
N THR A 125 -10.41 13.08 2.00
CA THR A 125 -11.82 12.81 2.35
C THR A 125 -12.23 11.35 2.24
N GLN A 126 -11.43 10.52 1.56
CA GLN A 126 -11.76 9.12 1.35
C GLN A 126 -10.50 8.26 1.22
N ILE A 127 -10.56 7.06 1.78
CA ILE A 127 -9.66 5.94 1.47
C ILE A 127 -10.50 4.91 0.70
N ARG A 128 -9.96 4.37 -0.39
CA ARG A 128 -10.57 3.30 -1.18
C ARG A 128 -9.64 2.10 -1.21
N LEU A 129 -10.23 0.93 -0.99
CA LEU A 129 -9.56 -0.36 -1.11
C LEU A 129 -10.26 -1.18 -2.19
N THR A 130 -9.50 -1.97 -2.93
CA THR A 130 -10.06 -2.96 -3.87
C THR A 130 -9.57 -4.35 -3.47
N VAL A 131 -10.48 -5.18 -2.98
CA VAL A 131 -10.27 -6.60 -2.72
C VAL A 131 -10.52 -7.38 -4.03
N ALA A 132 -9.50 -8.06 -4.52
CA ALA A 132 -9.55 -8.79 -5.78
C ALA A 132 -9.96 -10.26 -5.61
N SER A 133 -9.54 -10.90 -4.51
CA SER A 133 -9.85 -12.30 -4.23
C SER A 133 -9.65 -12.63 -2.75
N ALA A 134 -10.29 -13.71 -2.30
CA ALA A 134 -10.07 -14.24 -0.97
C ALA A 134 -10.16 -15.78 -0.95
N PHE A 135 -9.37 -16.40 -0.06
CA PHE A 135 -9.32 -17.85 0.13
C PHE A 135 -9.32 -18.21 1.62
N LEU A 136 -10.17 -19.18 1.98
CA LEU A 136 -10.24 -19.75 3.32
C LEU A 136 -9.47 -21.07 3.39
N TYR A 137 -8.75 -21.28 4.48
CA TYR A 137 -8.04 -22.52 4.76
C TYR A 137 -8.51 -23.10 6.09
N PHE A 138 -9.03 -24.32 6.06
CA PHE A 138 -9.57 -25.00 7.26
C PHE A 138 -8.64 -26.07 7.83
N ALA A 139 -7.64 -26.52 7.08
CA ALA A 139 -6.64 -27.47 7.58
C ALA A 139 -5.55 -26.75 8.40
N PRO A 140 -5.08 -27.34 9.51
CA PRO A 140 -3.98 -26.76 10.29
C PRO A 140 -2.70 -26.70 9.43
N ASN A 141 -1.87 -25.68 9.67
CA ASN A 141 -0.63 -25.42 8.94
C ASN A 141 -0.79 -25.20 7.42
N ASN A 142 -2.01 -25.06 6.90
CA ASN A 142 -2.28 -24.66 5.53
C ASN A 142 -2.59 -23.16 5.46
N GLY A 143 -2.41 -22.53 4.30
CA GLY A 143 -2.68 -21.09 4.12
C GLY A 143 -1.52 -20.17 4.49
N SER A 144 -0.37 -20.69 4.95
CA SER A 144 0.79 -19.83 5.22
C SER A 144 1.37 -19.25 3.93
N ILE A 145 1.60 -17.93 3.94
CA ILE A 145 2.22 -17.18 2.84
C ILE A 145 3.61 -16.63 3.20
N GLY A 146 4.18 -17.03 4.34
CA GLY A 146 5.51 -16.60 4.79
C GLY A 146 5.54 -15.26 5.56
N GLY A 147 4.39 -14.66 5.84
CA GLY A 147 4.23 -13.45 6.64
C GLY A 147 2.77 -13.00 6.71
N ALA A 148 2.50 -11.91 7.43
CA ALA A 148 1.14 -11.39 7.60
C ALA A 148 0.62 -10.74 6.31
N CYS A 149 1.41 -9.87 5.66
CA CYS A 149 1.12 -9.37 4.32
C CYS A 149 2.31 -9.51 3.36
N VAL A 150 2.09 -10.14 2.21
CA VAL A 150 3.14 -10.46 1.23
C VAL A 150 2.73 -10.00 -0.17
N SER A 151 3.67 -9.36 -0.87
CA SER A 151 3.50 -8.95 -2.27
C SER A 151 3.78 -10.11 -3.22
N ASN A 152 2.99 -10.25 -4.30
CA ASN A 152 3.20 -11.24 -5.38
C ASN A 152 3.35 -12.70 -4.90
N VAL A 153 2.61 -13.09 -3.86
CA VAL A 153 2.73 -14.45 -3.31
C VAL A 153 2.01 -15.48 -4.18
N MET A 154 2.61 -16.66 -4.30
CA MET A 154 1.93 -17.85 -4.83
C MET A 154 1.06 -18.45 -3.73
N LEU A 155 -0.25 -18.52 -3.96
CA LEU A 155 -1.18 -19.05 -2.96
C LEU A 155 -0.94 -20.55 -2.72
N PRO A 156 -0.96 -21.01 -1.46
CA PRO A 156 -0.81 -22.42 -1.14
C PRO A 156 -2.04 -23.23 -1.61
N PRO A 157 -1.88 -24.54 -1.90
CA PRO A 157 -2.97 -25.38 -2.37
C PRO A 157 -3.99 -25.68 -1.25
N GLY A 158 -5.20 -26.09 -1.63
CA GLY A 158 -6.24 -26.49 -0.69
C GLY A 158 -7.02 -25.33 -0.04
N GLY A 159 -6.89 -24.12 -0.60
CA GLY A 159 -7.74 -22.99 -0.25
C GLY A 159 -9.14 -23.14 -0.87
N VAL A 160 -10.16 -22.75 -0.11
CA VAL A 160 -11.54 -22.64 -0.59
C VAL A 160 -11.76 -21.21 -1.07
N SER A 161 -12.08 -21.04 -2.35
CA SER A 161 -12.36 -19.71 -2.92
C SER A 161 -13.59 -19.09 -2.27
N VAL A 162 -13.51 -17.79 -2.00
CA VAL A 162 -14.62 -16.98 -1.50
C VAL A 162 -15.11 -16.09 -2.63
N ASP A 163 -16.42 -16.12 -2.91
CA ASP A 163 -17.04 -15.26 -3.91
C ASP A 163 -17.14 -13.82 -3.41
N ILE A 164 -16.76 -12.85 -4.23
CA ILE A 164 -16.73 -11.42 -3.85
C ILE A 164 -17.56 -10.64 -4.87
N PRO A 165 -18.87 -10.46 -4.61
CA PRO A 165 -19.75 -9.74 -5.52
C PRO A 165 -19.32 -8.27 -5.70
N SER A 166 -18.74 -7.67 -4.66
CA SER A 166 -18.17 -6.33 -4.67
C SER A 166 -16.94 -6.25 -3.79
N GLY A 167 -15.77 -6.02 -4.41
CA GLY A 167 -14.50 -5.88 -3.71
C GLY A 167 -14.10 -4.44 -3.39
N GLU A 168 -14.79 -3.43 -3.93
CA GLU A 168 -14.50 -2.02 -3.66
C GLU A 168 -15.06 -1.60 -2.29
N VAL A 169 -14.19 -1.09 -1.42
CA VAL A 169 -14.54 -0.57 -0.09
C VAL A 169 -14.19 0.90 -0.03
N LYS A 170 -15.18 1.73 0.30
CA LYS A 170 -15.02 3.19 0.45
C LYS A 170 -15.12 3.58 1.91
N LEU A 171 -14.06 4.18 2.45
CA LEU A 171 -13.98 4.70 3.80
C LEU A 171 -14.03 6.23 3.74
N ASN A 172 -15.19 6.81 4.05
CA ASN A 172 -15.44 8.26 4.03
C ASN A 172 -14.90 8.95 5.30
N ASN A 173 -13.66 8.69 5.65
CA ASN A 173 -13.00 9.26 6.81
C ASN A 173 -12.11 10.42 6.34
N GLU A 174 -12.39 11.61 6.86
CA GLU A 174 -11.53 12.77 6.60
C GLU A 174 -10.27 12.71 7.45
N PHE A 175 -9.11 13.04 6.85
CA PHE A 175 -7.85 13.16 7.56
C PHE A 175 -6.98 14.25 6.95
N THR A 176 -6.00 14.73 7.71
CA THR A 176 -5.01 15.72 7.23
C THR A 176 -3.65 15.06 7.14
N LEU A 177 -3.08 15.06 5.94
CA LEU A 177 -1.70 14.65 5.74
C LEU A 177 -0.77 15.83 6.01
N THR A 178 0.25 15.60 6.84
CA THR A 178 1.31 16.59 7.13
C THR A 178 2.64 16.14 6.55
N SER A 179 3.64 17.03 6.53
CA SER A 179 5.00 16.69 6.12
C SER A 179 5.74 15.77 7.10
N ALA A 180 5.26 15.64 8.34
CA ALA A 180 5.79 14.68 9.33
C ALA A 180 5.43 13.22 8.99
N GLY A 181 4.50 13.02 8.05
CA GLY A 181 3.93 11.74 7.72
C GLY A 181 2.68 11.43 8.55
N THR A 182 1.89 10.48 8.07
CA THR A 182 0.66 10.03 8.71
C THR A 182 0.55 8.51 8.61
N LYS A 183 0.15 7.87 9.70
CA LYS A 183 -0.14 6.44 9.76
C LYS A 183 -1.62 6.24 10.03
N ILE A 184 -2.28 5.45 9.19
CA ILE A 184 -3.68 5.06 9.40
C ILE A 184 -3.75 3.56 9.57
N VAL A 185 -4.48 3.10 10.58
CA VAL A 185 -4.74 1.67 10.81
C VAL A 185 -6.19 1.37 10.46
N LEU A 186 -6.37 0.39 9.58
CA LEU A 186 -7.65 -0.13 9.15
C LEU A 186 -7.88 -1.50 9.79
N ASP A 187 -9.03 -1.68 10.44
CA ASP A 187 -9.49 -2.96 10.96
C ASP A 187 -10.37 -3.62 9.90
N PHE A 188 -9.93 -4.77 9.41
CA PHE A 188 -10.74 -5.68 8.61
C PHE A 188 -11.45 -6.60 9.59
N ASP A 189 -12.78 -6.67 9.53
CA ASP A 189 -13.55 -7.56 10.37
C ASP A 189 -13.80 -8.86 9.62
N GLY A 190 -12.85 -9.81 9.71
CA GLY A 190 -12.93 -11.09 8.98
C GLY A 190 -14.20 -11.88 9.29
N ASP A 191 -14.68 -11.81 10.54
CA ASP A 191 -15.88 -12.49 11.02
C ASP A 191 -17.17 -11.93 10.37
N GLN A 192 -17.30 -10.60 10.34
CA GLN A 192 -18.46 -9.95 9.70
C GLN A 192 -18.35 -9.90 8.17
N SER A 193 -17.15 -10.09 7.61
CA SER A 193 -16.93 -10.01 6.18
C SER A 193 -17.27 -11.31 5.44
N VAL A 194 -17.17 -12.47 6.09
CA VAL A 194 -17.30 -13.78 5.44
C VAL A 194 -18.61 -14.44 5.83
N HIS A 195 -19.37 -14.87 4.82
CA HIS A 195 -20.64 -15.57 5.01
C HIS A 195 -20.66 -16.90 4.27
N GLN A 196 -21.10 -17.93 4.96
CA GLN A 196 -21.42 -19.20 4.31
C GLN A 196 -22.80 -19.10 3.65
N THR A 197 -22.88 -19.37 2.34
CA THR A 197 -24.12 -19.22 1.55
C THR A 197 -24.68 -20.56 1.03
N GLY A 198 -24.01 -21.69 1.30
CA GLY A 198 -24.45 -23.03 0.91
C GLY A 198 -24.94 -23.91 2.07
N SER A 199 -25.76 -24.93 1.76
CA SER A 199 -26.39 -25.87 2.72
C SER A 199 -25.42 -26.91 3.33
N GLY A 200 -24.17 -26.52 3.56
CA GLY A 200 -23.13 -27.40 4.12
C GLY A 200 -22.92 -27.20 5.62
N ASN A 201 -22.23 -28.14 6.28
CA ASN A 201 -22.04 -28.13 7.73
C ASN A 201 -20.81 -27.30 8.18
N GLY A 202 -20.49 -26.19 7.49
CA GLY A 202 -19.55 -25.15 7.95
C GLY A 202 -18.09 -25.53 8.16
N LYS A 203 -17.61 -26.60 7.51
CA LYS A 203 -16.20 -27.03 7.61
C LYS A 203 -15.57 -27.37 6.25
N GLY A 204 -15.99 -26.69 5.19
CA GLY A 204 -15.50 -26.94 3.83
C GLY A 204 -15.84 -28.35 3.30
N LYS A 205 -16.88 -29.00 3.84
CA LYS A 205 -17.38 -30.32 3.39
C LYS A 205 -18.82 -30.18 2.85
N GLY A 206 -19.11 -30.78 1.71
CA GLY A 206 -20.39 -30.65 0.99
C GLY A 206 -20.44 -29.46 0.02
N ASN A 207 -21.63 -29.08 -0.46
CA ASN A 207 -21.85 -27.93 -1.38
C ASN A 207 -21.71 -26.56 -0.66
N THR A 208 -20.76 -26.44 0.27
CA THR A 208 -20.52 -25.21 1.03
C THR A 208 -19.90 -24.18 0.09
N LYS A 209 -20.55 -23.02 -0.02
CA LYS A 209 -20.00 -21.84 -0.70
C LYS A 209 -19.79 -20.74 0.32
N TYR A 210 -18.77 -19.94 0.09
CA TYR A 210 -18.48 -18.75 0.89
C TYR A 210 -18.58 -17.52 0.01
N MET A 211 -19.14 -16.46 0.58
CA MET A 211 -19.21 -15.14 -0.02
C MET A 211 -18.55 -14.15 0.94
N MET A 212 -17.95 -13.09 0.40
CA MET A 212 -17.39 -12.01 1.19
C MET A 212 -18.02 -10.67 0.81
N SER A 213 -18.37 -9.89 1.84
CA SER A 213 -18.70 -8.47 1.75
C SER A 213 -17.77 -7.75 2.72
N PRO A 214 -16.61 -7.24 2.26
CA PRO A 214 -15.58 -6.73 3.16
C PRO A 214 -16.09 -5.62 4.09
N VAL A 215 -15.99 -5.86 5.39
CA VAL A 215 -16.31 -4.91 6.45
C VAL A 215 -15.00 -4.36 6.99
N ILE A 216 -14.71 -3.09 6.69
CA ILE A 216 -13.44 -2.44 7.05
C ILE A 216 -13.73 -1.09 7.70
N ARG A 217 -13.00 -0.77 8.77
CA ARG A 217 -13.16 0.48 9.53
C ARG A 217 -11.81 1.14 9.80
N VAL A 218 -11.79 2.48 9.87
CA VAL A 218 -10.62 3.21 10.37
C VAL A 218 -10.64 3.16 11.89
N VAL A 219 -9.58 2.63 12.51
CA VAL A 219 -9.46 2.52 13.98
C VAL A 219 -8.42 3.46 14.58
N SER A 220 -7.49 3.97 13.77
CA SER A 220 -6.50 4.95 14.23
C SER A 220 -6.00 5.83 13.08
N VAL A 221 -5.74 7.11 13.39
CA VAL A 221 -5.04 8.09 12.53
C VAL A 221 -3.98 8.76 13.41
N GLN A 222 -2.71 8.68 13.01
CA GLN A 222 -1.54 9.14 13.75
C GLN A 222 -0.67 10.05 12.89
#